data_AF-A0A6N6JP25-F1
#
_entry.id   AF-A0A6N6JP25-F1
#
_cell.length_a   1.000
_cell.length_b   1.000
_cell.length_c   1.000
_cell.angle_alpha   90.00
_cell.angle_beta   90.00
_cell.angle_gamma   90.00
#
_symmetry.space_group_name_H-M   'P 1'
#
loop_
_entity.id
_entity.type
_entity.pdbx_description
1 polymer ?
#
loop_
_entity_poly.entity_id
_entity_poly.type
_entity_poly.pdbx_seq_one_letter_code
_entity_poly.pdbx_strand_id
1 'polypeptide(L)'
;MQRHRQGRFSATTRLIVIAGWAGLFAVPGAAQDLSPIQNMLETVEASLTGPIGVAVSTLAVICTGFLCMMGRLNWGWFASVVIGIVLIFSADTIVGGFT
;
A
#
# COMPACT_ATOMS: atom_id res chain seq x y z
N MET A 1 -40.63 -62.39 -4.02
CA MET A 1 -39.74 -61.73 -4.99
C MET A 1 -39.79 -60.21 -4.82
N GLN A 2 -39.07 -59.63 -3.85
CA GLN A 2 -38.89 -58.17 -3.73
C GLN A 2 -37.54 -57.90 -3.03
N ARG A 3 -36.51 -57.51 -3.79
CA ARG A 3 -35.26 -56.98 -3.20
C ARG A 3 -35.08 -55.53 -3.65
N HIS A 4 -35.42 -54.63 -2.72
CA HIS A 4 -34.74 -53.38 -2.42
C HIS A 4 -34.14 -52.62 -3.61
N ARG A 5 -35.01 -51.88 -4.30
CA ARG A 5 -34.66 -50.79 -5.23
C ARG A 5 -34.32 -49.53 -4.41
N GLN A 6 -33.28 -49.58 -3.59
CA GLN A 6 -32.77 -48.41 -2.86
C GLN A 6 -31.26 -48.31 -3.05
N GLY A 7 -30.76 -47.15 -3.47
CA GLY A 7 -29.33 -46.84 -3.29
C GLY A 7 -28.64 -46.01 -4.38
N ARG A 8 -29.24 -45.76 -5.55
CA ARG A 8 -28.53 -45.08 -6.66
C ARG A 8 -28.96 -43.65 -6.99
N PHE A 9 -29.94 -43.09 -6.29
CA PHE A 9 -30.46 -41.74 -6.56
C PHE A 9 -29.98 -40.65 -5.59
N SER A 10 -29.21 -40.98 -4.54
CA SER A 10 -28.85 -40.01 -3.49
C SER A 10 -27.42 -39.44 -3.60
N ALA A 11 -26.47 -40.23 -4.11
CA ALA A 11 -25.06 -39.81 -4.14
C ALA A 11 -24.79 -38.69 -5.16
N THR A 12 -25.31 -38.84 -6.37
CA THR A 12 -25.05 -37.89 -7.46
C THR A 12 -25.68 -36.52 -7.19
N THR A 13 -26.91 -36.49 -6.67
CA THR A 13 -27.60 -35.23 -6.32
C THR A 13 -26.90 -34.52 -5.16
N ARG A 14 -26.39 -35.25 -4.17
CA ARG A 14 -25.63 -34.67 -3.05
C ARG A 14 -24.32 -34.05 -3.52
N LEU A 15 -23.61 -34.69 -4.45
CA LEU A 15 -22.37 -34.17 -5.02
C LEU A 15 -22.59 -32.89 -5.84
N ILE A 16 -23.67 -32.82 -6.62
CA ILE A 16 -24.02 -31.62 -7.40
C ILE A 16 -24.37 -30.46 -6.46
N VAL A 17 -25.13 -30.72 -5.39
CA VAL A 17 -25.48 -29.68 -4.41
C VAL A 17 -24.24 -29.18 -3.68
N ILE A 18 -23.36 -30.07 -3.20
CA ILE A 18 -22.11 -29.67 -2.51
C ILE A 18 -21.18 -28.90 -3.46
N ALA A 19 -21.07 -29.29 -4.73
CA ALA A 19 -20.29 -28.55 -5.73
C ALA A 19 -20.91 -27.18 -6.04
N GLY A 20 -22.24 -27.08 -6.09
CA GLY A 20 -22.95 -25.80 -6.25
C GLY A 20 -22.76 -24.86 -5.06
N TRP A 21 -22.79 -25.37 -3.83
CA TRP A 21 -22.45 -24.61 -2.62
C TRP A 21 -20.97 -24.23 -2.58
N ALA A 22 -20.06 -25.13 -2.95
CA ALA A 22 -18.63 -24.83 -3.05
C ALA A 22 -18.34 -23.74 -4.10
N GLY A 23 -19.07 -23.70 -5.22
CA GLY A 23 -18.99 -22.63 -6.21
C GLY A 23 -19.50 -21.27 -5.72
N LEU A 24 -20.46 -21.25 -4.79
CA LEU A 24 -20.95 -20.03 -4.13
C LEU A 24 -19.96 -19.50 -3.07
N PHE A 25 -19.18 -20.39 -2.42
CA PHE A 25 -18.09 -20.02 -1.51
C PHE A 25 -16.75 -19.80 -2.24
N ALA A 26 -16.60 -20.27 -3.47
CA ALA A 26 -15.45 -20.05 -4.35
C ALA A 26 -15.63 -18.81 -5.22
N VAL A 27 -15.90 -17.66 -4.60
CA VAL A 27 -15.51 -16.37 -5.16
C VAL A 27 -14.11 -16.04 -4.62
N PRO A 28 -13.03 -16.49 -5.27
CA PRO A 28 -11.71 -15.95 -4.98
C PRO A 28 -11.67 -14.55 -5.58
N GLY A 29 -12.10 -13.52 -4.84
CA GLY A 29 -12.09 -12.16 -5.39
C GLY A 29 -12.82 -11.09 -4.61
N ALA A 30 -13.68 -11.43 -3.65
CA ALA A 30 -14.25 -10.44 -2.72
C ALA A 30 -13.33 -10.18 -1.50
N ALA A 31 -12.07 -10.62 -1.56
CA ALA A 31 -11.04 -10.29 -0.59
C ALA A 31 -10.48 -8.91 -0.94
N GLN A 32 -11.15 -7.86 -0.43
CA GLN A 32 -10.69 -6.47 -0.38
C GLN A 32 -9.93 -5.99 -1.61
N ASP A 33 -10.66 -5.41 -2.57
CA ASP A 33 -10.05 -4.57 -3.59
C ASP A 33 -9.39 -3.38 -2.88
N LEU A 34 -8.11 -3.53 -2.52
CA LEU A 34 -7.30 -2.51 -1.85
C LEU A 34 -6.85 -1.46 -2.86
N SER A 35 -7.15 -1.62 -4.14
CA SER A 35 -6.81 -0.68 -5.21
C SER A 35 -7.21 0.76 -4.87
N PRO A 36 -8.41 1.07 -4.34
CA PRO A 36 -8.74 2.44 -3.96
C PRO A 36 -7.83 2.98 -2.85
N ILE A 37 -7.47 2.16 -1.86
CA ILE A 37 -6.61 2.59 -0.75
C ILE A 37 -5.16 2.74 -1.24
N GLN A 38 -4.65 1.78 -2.02
CA GLN A 38 -3.33 1.86 -2.65
C GLN A 38 -3.21 3.11 -3.53
N ASN A 39 -4.17 3.35 -4.41
CA ASN A 39 -4.20 4.54 -5.28
C ASN A 39 -4.22 5.85 -4.48
N MET A 40 -4.93 5.90 -3.35
CA MET A 40 -4.94 7.08 -2.48
C MET A 40 -3.57 7.30 -1.82
N LEU A 41 -2.91 6.22 -1.37
CA LEU A 41 -1.57 6.28 -0.80
C LEU A 41 -0.52 6.71 -1.85
N GLU A 42 -0.57 6.15 -3.06
CA GLU A 42 0.29 6.53 -4.20
C GLU A 42 0.06 7.99 -4.62
N THR A 43 -1.20 8.45 -4.60
CA THR A 43 -1.53 9.85 -4.90
C THR A 43 -0.95 10.80 -3.86
N VAL A 44 -1.03 10.44 -2.57
CA VAL A 44 -0.42 11.23 -1.49
C VAL A 44 1.09 11.23 -1.63
N GLU A 45 1.71 10.08 -1.88
CA GLU A 45 3.15 9.97 -2.12
C GLU A 45 3.58 10.87 -3.28
N ALA A 46 2.95 10.75 -4.45
CA ALA A 46 3.25 11.55 -5.62
C ALA A 46 3.05 13.05 -5.38
N SER A 47 2.10 13.44 -4.54
CA SER A 47 1.91 14.84 -4.15
C SER A 47 3.03 15.37 -3.26
N LEU A 48 3.59 14.52 -2.39
CA LEU A 48 4.66 14.87 -1.45
C LEU A 48 6.05 14.83 -2.09
N THR A 49 6.31 13.89 -2.99
CA THR A 49 7.61 13.73 -3.69
C THR A 49 7.63 14.43 -5.06
N GLY A 50 6.48 14.93 -5.53
CA GLY A 50 6.36 15.64 -6.79
C GLY A 50 6.99 17.05 -6.82
N PRO A 51 6.75 17.84 -7.87
CA PRO A 51 7.37 19.15 -8.08
C PRO A 51 7.12 20.14 -6.93
N ILE A 52 5.98 20.03 -6.27
CA ILE A 52 5.61 20.87 -5.13
C ILE A 52 6.49 20.54 -3.92
N GLY A 53 6.71 19.25 -3.63
CA GLY A 53 7.60 18.81 -2.55
C GLY A 53 9.03 19.32 -2.75
N VAL A 54 9.56 19.19 -3.96
CA VAL A 54 10.90 19.71 -4.32
C VAL A 54 10.99 21.22 -4.12
N ALA A 55 9.96 21.97 -4.51
CA ALA A 55 9.93 23.43 -4.32
C ALA A 55 9.95 23.80 -2.82
N VAL A 56 9.15 23.12 -1.99
CA VAL A 56 9.10 23.36 -0.54
C VAL A 56 10.43 23.00 0.12
N SER A 57 11.03 21.86 -0.22
CA SER A 57 12.34 21.46 0.30
C SER A 57 13.43 22.46 -0.08
N THR A 58 13.40 22.97 -1.32
CA THR A 58 14.37 23.97 -1.78
C THR A 58 14.24 25.27 -0.99
N LEU A 59 13.01 25.75 -0.76
CA LEU A 59 12.76 26.92 0.09
C LEU A 59 13.21 26.69 1.54
N ALA A 60 12.94 25.52 2.11
CA ALA A 60 13.38 25.17 3.45
C ALA A 60 14.91 25.25 3.59
N VAL A 61 15.66 24.70 2.63
CA VAL A 61 17.14 24.74 2.64
C VAL A 61 17.66 26.16 2.53
N ILE A 62 17.08 26.99 1.65
CA ILE A 62 17.48 28.39 1.48
C ILE A 62 17.25 29.18 2.78
N CYS A 63 16.06 29.04 3.37
CA CYS A 63 15.69 29.73 4.61
C CYS A 63 16.58 29.31 5.78
N THR A 64 16.73 28.00 6.03
CA THR A 64 17.54 27.50 7.14
C THR A 64 19.03 27.78 6.93
N GLY A 65 19.53 27.68 5.70
CA GLY A 65 20.92 28.01 5.36
C GLY A 65 21.26 29.48 5.64
N PHE A 66 20.36 30.38 5.28
CA PHE A 66 20.51 31.82 5.58
C PHE A 66 20.49 32.09 7.09
N LEU A 67 19.57 31.49 7.83
CA LEU A 67 19.48 31.62 9.28
C LEU A 67 20.71 31.05 10.00
N CYS A 68 21.30 29.98 9.47
CA CYS A 68 22.52 29.37 9.98
C CYS A 68 23.75 30.29 9.77
N MET A 69 23.87 30.94 8.60
CA MET A 69 24.93 31.93 8.34
C MET A 69 24.85 33.17 9.23
N MET A 70 23.64 33.58 9.65
CA MET A 70 23.44 34.69 10.60
C MET A 70 23.84 34.35 12.05
N GLY A 71 24.30 33.12 12.32
CA GLY A 71 24.67 32.66 13.66
C GLY A 71 23.48 32.53 14.62
N ARG A 72 22.25 32.64 14.11
CA ARG A 72 21.00 32.59 14.91
C ARG A 72 20.45 31.18 15.05
N LEU A 73 20.96 30.23 14.29
CA LEU A 73 20.49 28.85 14.23
C LEU A 73 21.70 27.92 14.30
N ASN A 74 21.63 26.85 15.10
CA ASN A 74 22.74 25.92 15.26
C ASN A 74 23.00 25.17 13.94
N TRP A 75 24.27 25.03 13.55
CA TRP A 75 24.68 24.20 12.42
C TRP A 75 24.17 22.76 12.51
N GLY A 76 24.02 22.21 13.72
CA GLY A 76 23.39 20.89 13.92
C GLY A 76 21.91 20.86 13.50
N TRP A 77 21.18 21.95 13.68
CA TRP A 77 19.79 22.08 13.22
C TRP A 77 19.68 22.24 11.70
N PHE A 78 20.66 22.90 11.06
CA PHE A 78 20.72 22.91 9.59
C PHE A 78 20.97 21.51 9.03
N ALA A 79 21.91 20.76 9.62
CA ALA A 79 22.21 19.40 9.22
C ALA A 79 21.00 18.46 9.34
N SER A 80 20.19 18.58 10.41
CA SER A 80 18.99 17.75 10.56
C SER A 80 17.92 18.01 9.49
N VAL A 81 17.74 19.27 9.05
CA VAL A 81 16.83 19.61 7.95
C VAL A 81 17.28 18.98 6.64
N VAL A 82 18.59 19.06 6.32
CA VAL A 82 19.15 18.46 5.10
C VAL A 82 18.98 16.94 5.12
N ILE A 83 19.28 16.29 6.24
CA ILE A 83 19.09 14.84 6.41
C ILE A 83 17.62 14.47 6.21
N GLY A 84 16.68 15.22 6.79
CA GLY A 84 15.24 14.98 6.62
C GLY A 84 14.80 15.02 5.16
N ILE A 85 15.29 16.01 4.39
CA ILE A 85 14.98 16.13 2.96
C ILE A 85 15.52 14.92 2.18
N VAL A 86 16.77 14.51 2.44
CA VAL A 86 17.36 13.32 1.80
C VAL A 86 16.53 12.07 2.08
N LEU A 87 16.06 11.89 3.33
CA LEU A 87 15.25 10.74 3.71
C LEU A 87 13.89 10.70 2.99
N ILE A 88 13.22 11.85 2.83
CA ILE A 88 11.92 11.94 2.15
C ILE A 88 12.04 11.48 0.68
N PHE A 89 13.03 11.99 -0.04
CA PHE A 89 13.20 11.67 -1.47
C PHE A 89 13.86 10.31 -1.73
N SER A 90 14.50 9.70 -0.73
CA SER A 90 15.11 8.36 -0.86
C SER A 90 14.19 7.23 -0.40
N ALA A 91 13.02 7.54 0.18
CA ALA A 91 12.17 6.57 0.87
C ALA A 91 11.76 5.38 -0.02
N ASP A 92 11.34 5.64 -1.26
CA ASP A 92 10.91 4.61 -2.22
C ASP A 92 12.03 3.57 -2.48
N THR A 93 13.25 4.03 -2.74
CA THR A 93 14.40 3.15 -2.98
C THR A 93 14.80 2.30 -1.77
N ILE A 94 14.60 2.81 -0.56
CA ILE A 94 14.94 2.08 0.69
C ILE A 94 13.88 1.01 0.95
N VAL A 95 12.60 1.37 0.82
CA VAL A 95 11.48 0.47 1.14
C VAL A 95 11.30 -0.60 0.05
N GLY A 96 11.46 -0.23 -1.22
CA GLY A 96 11.39 -1.15 -2.36
C GLY A 96 12.48 -2.24 -2.33
N GLY A 97 13.56 -2.06 -1.56
CA GLY A 97 14.56 -3.10 -1.34
C GLY A 97 14.09 -4.28 -0.48
N PHE A 98 12.92 -4.17 0.18
CA PHE A 98 12.37 -5.20 1.07
C PHE A 98 11.24 -6.04 0.45
N THR A 99 10.88 -5.79 -0.81
CA THR A 99 9.84 -6.53 -1.56
C THR A 99 10.47 -7.48 -2.56
#